data_AF-A0A0D6LVN7-F1
#
_entry.id   AF-A0A0D6LVN7-F1
#
_cell.length_a   1.000
_cell.length_b   1.000
_cell.length_c   1.000
_cell.angle_alpha   90.00
_cell.angle_beta   90.00
_cell.angle_gamma   90.00
#
_symmetry.space_group_name_H-M   'P 1'
#
loop_
_entity.id
_entity.type
_entity.pdbx_description
1 polymer ?
#
loop_
_entity_poly.entity_id
_entity_poly.type
_entity_poly.pdbx_seq_one_letter_code
_entity_poly.pdbx_strand_id
1 'polypeptide(L)'
;MDVKGILRCNNEPVGEVIVKLYAIEKGFSRKLNEGKTNADGTFMLQGTTKEISKINPQLVIYHKCNHKGRCSKKTTIEMFSRFIENRNNVVWNYDIGPVELSMEKATIDCKH
;
A
#
# COMPACT_ATOMS: atom_id res chain seq x y z
N MET A 1 0.35 1.64 -13.25
CA MET A 1 -0.19 0.79 -12.17
C MET A 1 -0.75 1.72 -11.15
N ASP A 2 -1.99 1.52 -10.79
CA ASP A 2 -2.76 2.46 -10.01
C ASP A 2 -3.31 1.69 -8.82
N VAL A 3 -2.96 2.14 -7.61
CA VAL A 3 -3.37 1.51 -6.35
C VAL A 3 -4.12 2.54 -5.55
N LYS A 4 -5.35 2.22 -5.15
CA LYS A 4 -6.19 3.09 -4.33
C LYS A 4 -6.87 2.32 -3.22
N GLY A 5 -7.31 3.05 -2.21
CA GLY A 5 -8.06 2.49 -1.08
C GLY A 5 -8.40 3.56 -0.05
N ILE A 6 -8.99 3.11 1.05
CA ILE A 6 -9.37 3.96 2.19
C ILE A 6 -8.81 3.34 3.45
N LEU A 7 -8.09 4.11 4.26
CA LEU A 7 -7.58 3.65 5.54
C LEU A 7 -8.48 4.11 6.68
N ARG A 8 -8.77 3.18 7.59
CA ARG A 8 -9.54 3.42 8.81
C ARG A 8 -8.78 3.00 10.05
N CYS A 9 -9.10 3.64 11.17
CA CYS A 9 -8.67 3.26 12.50
C CYS A 9 -9.87 3.28 13.42
N ASN A 10 -10.23 2.14 13.99
CA ASN A 10 -11.44 1.98 14.81
C ASN A 10 -12.72 2.43 14.07
N ASN A 11 -12.82 2.06 12.80
CA ASN A 11 -13.92 2.39 11.88
C ASN A 11 -14.02 3.88 11.48
N GLU A 12 -13.08 4.72 11.89
CA GLU A 12 -12.99 6.13 11.47
C GLU A 12 -11.93 6.32 10.37
N PRO A 13 -12.19 7.12 9.33
CA PRO A 13 -11.18 7.42 8.31
C PRO A 13 -9.97 8.12 8.91
N VAL A 14 -8.76 7.79 8.44
CA VAL A 14 -7.52 8.36 8.97
C VAL A 14 -6.67 9.02 7.89
N GLY A 15 -6.51 10.34 8.00
CA GLY A 15 -5.66 11.14 7.13
C GLY A 15 -4.19 11.18 7.53
N GLU A 16 -3.35 11.71 6.64
CA GLU A 16 -1.91 11.90 6.82
C GLU A 16 -1.12 10.60 7.12
N VAL A 17 -1.68 9.43 6.78
CA VAL A 17 -1.00 8.13 6.91
C VAL A 17 -0.10 7.92 5.71
N ILE A 18 1.17 7.61 5.95
CA ILE A 18 2.15 7.40 4.89
C ILE A 18 1.92 6.03 4.25
N VAL A 19 1.78 6.03 2.93
CA VAL A 19 1.60 4.84 2.10
C VAL A 19 2.73 4.78 1.06
N LYS A 20 3.38 3.62 0.96
CA LYS A 20 4.50 3.38 0.05
C LYS A 20 4.25 2.16 -0.80
N LEU A 21 4.42 2.32 -2.10
CA LEU A 21 4.20 1.27 -3.09
C LEU A 21 5.54 0.70 -3.54
N TYR A 22 5.68 -0.62 -3.45
CA TYR A 22 6.89 -1.35 -3.83
C TYR A 22 6.59 -2.40 -4.89
N ALA A 23 7.54 -2.60 -5.80
CA ALA A 23 7.63 -3.80 -6.65
C ALA A 23 8.67 -4.75 -6.05
N ILE A 24 8.29 -6.00 -5.84
CA ILE A 24 9.21 -7.06 -5.42
C ILE A 24 9.53 -7.94 -6.63
N GLU A 25 10.82 -8.06 -6.96
CA GLU A 25 11.33 -8.86 -8.07
C GLU A 25 12.63 -9.57 -7.65
N LYS A 26 12.69 -10.90 -7.82
CA LYS A 26 13.91 -11.71 -7.63
C LYS A 26 14.71 -11.39 -6.35
N GLY A 27 14.01 -11.18 -5.23
CA GLY A 27 14.62 -10.90 -3.92
C GLY A 27 14.98 -9.43 -3.67
N PHE A 28 14.71 -8.52 -4.62
CA PHE A 28 14.90 -7.07 -4.44
C PHE A 28 13.55 -6.36 -4.33
N SER A 29 13.51 -5.34 -3.46
CA SER A 29 12.38 -4.42 -3.37
C SER A 29 12.74 -3.06 -3.98
N ARG A 30 11.88 -2.56 -4.85
CA ARG A 30 12.02 -1.23 -5.47
C ARG A 30 10.81 -0.38 -5.12
N LYS A 31 11.04 0.80 -4.52
CA LYS A 31 9.98 1.78 -4.30
C LYS A 31 9.52 2.33 -5.65
N LEU A 32 8.23 2.22 -5.93
CA LEU A 32 7.60 2.76 -7.14
C LEU A 32 7.06 4.16 -6.90
N ASN A 33 6.38 4.36 -5.77
CA ASN A 33 5.83 5.67 -5.38
C ASN A 33 5.55 5.72 -3.88
N GLU A 34 5.32 6.92 -3.35
CA GLU A 34 4.83 7.15 -1.99
C GLU A 34 3.84 8.31 -1.96
N GLY A 35 3.03 8.35 -0.92
CA GLY A 35 2.10 9.42 -0.67
C GLY A 35 1.51 9.33 0.72
N LYS A 36 0.47 10.12 0.95
CA LYS A 36 -0.29 10.11 2.19
C LYS A 36 -1.77 9.98 1.92
N THR A 37 -2.51 9.46 2.89
CA THR A 37 -3.97 9.53 2.86
C THR A 37 -4.46 10.97 3.00
N ASN A 38 -5.51 11.30 2.26
CA ASN A 38 -6.28 12.52 2.43
C ASN A 38 -7.03 12.53 3.77
N ALA A 39 -7.60 13.67 4.14
CA ALA A 39 -8.35 13.81 5.40
C ALA A 39 -9.52 12.81 5.56
N ASP A 40 -10.11 12.36 4.45
CA ASP A 40 -11.17 11.34 4.42
C ASP A 40 -10.63 9.89 4.42
N GLY A 41 -9.32 9.70 4.62
CA GLY A 41 -8.64 8.42 4.64
C GLY A 41 -8.36 7.81 3.27
N THR A 42 -8.79 8.45 2.18
CA THR A 42 -8.53 7.95 0.82
C THR A 42 -7.07 8.12 0.42
N PHE A 43 -6.55 7.23 -0.43
CA PHE A 43 -5.28 7.45 -1.13
C PHE A 43 -5.33 6.88 -2.54
N MET A 44 -4.45 7.39 -3.40
CA MET A 44 -4.18 6.83 -4.73
C MET A 44 -2.71 7.01 -5.04
N LEU A 45 -2.04 5.92 -5.44
CA LEU A 45 -0.65 5.91 -5.86
C LEU A 45 -0.54 5.37 -7.29
N GLN A 46 0.25 6.06 -8.10
CA GLN A 46 0.57 5.63 -9.46
C GLN A 46 2.03 5.18 -9.52
N GLY A 47 2.26 3.93 -9.91
CA GLY A 47 3.59 3.35 -10.10
C GLY A 47 3.83 2.96 -11.56
N THR A 48 5.06 3.19 -12.02
CA THR A 48 5.51 2.79 -13.36
C THR A 48 6.68 1.82 -13.24
N THR A 49 6.60 0.68 -13.94
CA THR A 49 7.70 -0.29 -14.07
C THR A 49 7.73 -0.85 -15.50
N LYS A 50 8.90 -1.32 -15.93
CA LYS A 50 9.10 -1.93 -17.25
C LYS A 50 8.67 -3.40 -17.27
N GLU A 51 8.74 -4.10 -16.15
CA GLU A 51 8.42 -5.55 -16.02
C GLU A 51 7.14 -5.75 -15.21
N ILE A 52 6.01 -5.35 -15.80
CA ILE A 52 4.70 -5.33 -15.14
C ILE A 52 4.19 -6.76 -14.81
N SER A 53 4.58 -7.77 -15.58
CA SER A 53 4.05 -9.15 -15.50
C SER A 53 4.74 -10.06 -14.49
N LYS A 54 5.88 -9.67 -13.91
CA LYS A 54 6.69 -10.51 -13.02
C LYS A 54 6.91 -9.95 -11.61
N ILE A 55 6.21 -8.86 -11.28
CA ILE A 55 6.33 -8.20 -9.99
C ILE A 55 5.27 -8.73 -9.02
N ASN A 56 5.64 -8.82 -7.73
CA ASN A 56 4.68 -8.92 -6.63
C ASN A 56 4.58 -7.54 -5.96
N PRO A 57 3.57 -6.72 -6.30
CA PRO A 57 3.46 -5.40 -5.71
C PRO A 57 3.05 -5.48 -4.23
N GLN A 58 3.67 -4.65 -3.40
CA GLN A 58 3.39 -4.54 -1.98
C GLN A 58 3.05 -3.08 -1.63
N LEU A 59 1.98 -2.90 -0.87
CA LEU A 59 1.65 -1.63 -0.24
C LEU A 59 2.09 -1.66 1.22
N VAL A 60 2.97 -0.75 1.59
CA VAL A 60 3.46 -0.59 2.96
C VAL A 60 2.84 0.66 3.57
N ILE A 61 2.18 0.50 4.71
CA ILE A 61 1.42 1.54 5.39
C ILE A 61 2.09 1.82 6.73
N TYR A 62 2.43 3.08 6.98
CA TYR A 62 3.00 3.53 8.25
C TYR A 62 2.00 4.39 9.00
N HIS A 63 1.54 3.89 10.14
CA HIS A 63 0.42 4.50 10.87
C HIS A 63 0.65 4.49 12.39
N LYS A 64 -0.14 5.29 13.11
CA LYS A 64 -0.14 5.34 14.58
C LYS A 64 -1.46 4.85 15.20
N CYS A 65 -2.28 4.12 14.44
CA CYS A 65 -3.54 3.58 14.94
C CYS A 65 -3.31 2.73 16.19
N ASN A 66 -3.96 3.10 17.30
CA ASN A 66 -3.79 2.50 18.62
C ASN A 66 -2.30 2.34 19.02
N HIS A 67 -1.44 3.28 18.65
CA HIS A 67 -0.01 3.28 18.98
C HIS A 67 0.47 4.68 19.38
N LYS A 68 1.02 4.77 20.59
CA LYS A 68 1.63 6.01 21.11
C LYS A 68 3.15 5.87 21.03
N GLY A 69 3.82 6.84 20.42
CA GLY A 69 5.29 6.83 20.31
C GLY A 69 5.85 7.68 19.18
N ARG A 70 7.18 7.74 19.13
CA ARG A 70 7.92 8.39 18.02
C ARG A 70 7.90 7.53 16.75
N CYS A 71 7.92 6.20 16.92
CA CYS A 71 7.85 5.23 15.82
C CYS A 71 6.42 5.05 15.28
N SER A 72 6.28 4.27 14.22
CA SER A 72 4.98 3.94 13.60
C SER A 72 4.82 2.44 13.48
N LYS A 73 3.57 1.98 13.50
CA LYS A 73 3.20 0.65 13.06
C LYS A 73 3.38 0.56 11.54
N LYS A 74 3.94 -0.54 11.07
CA LYS A 74 4.14 -0.87 9.66
C LYS A 74 3.29 -2.07 9.31
N THR A 75 2.29 -1.86 8.46
CA THR A 75 1.45 -2.91 7.87
C THR A 75 1.85 -3.09 6.41
N THR A 76 2.01 -4.34 5.97
CA THR A 76 2.31 -4.65 4.56
C THR A 76 1.16 -5.45 3.98
N ILE A 77 0.58 -4.95 2.91
CA ILE A 77 -0.46 -5.62 2.14
C ILE A 77 0.18 -6.12 0.85
N GLU A 78 0.13 -7.44 0.64
CA GLU A 78 0.59 -8.06 -0.59
C GLU A 78 -0.54 -8.08 -1.61
N MET A 79 -0.29 -7.51 -2.79
CA MET A 79 -1.27 -7.48 -3.86
C MET A 79 -0.90 -8.55 -4.88
N PHE A 80 -1.58 -9.70 -4.78
CA PHE A 80 -1.41 -10.76 -5.75
C PHE A 80 -2.15 -10.43 -7.04
N SER A 81 -1.38 -10.36 -8.11
CA SER A 81 -1.87 -10.34 -9.48
C SER A 81 -2.83 -11.49 -9.75
N ARG A 82 -4.07 -11.17 -10.13
CA ARG A 82 -4.89 -12.07 -10.94
C ARG A 82 -4.61 -11.71 -12.40
N PHE A 83 -3.76 -12.51 -13.03
CA PHE A 83 -3.48 -12.45 -14.46
C PHE A 83 -4.81 -12.62 -15.23
N ILE A 84 -5.35 -11.56 -15.81
CA ILE A 84 -6.33 -11.68 -16.89
C ILE A 84 -5.55 -11.45 -18.18
N GLU A 85 -5.17 -12.55 -18.80
CA GLU A 85 -4.48 -12.58 -20.08
C GLU A 85 -5.44 -12.08 -21.17
N ASN A 86 -5.45 -10.77 -21.42
CA ASN A 86 -6.07 -10.23 -22.62
C ASN A 86 -5.07 -9.29 -23.31
N ARG A 87 -4.38 -9.87 -24.29
CA ARG A 87 -3.62 -9.22 -25.38
C ARG A 87 -2.79 -7.98 -24.98
N ASN A 88 -1.52 -8.25 -24.67
CA ASN A 88 -0.36 -7.35 -24.74
C ASN A 88 -0.33 -6.03 -23.94
N ASN A 89 -1.34 -5.70 -23.14
CA ASN A 89 -1.27 -4.54 -22.24
C ASN A 89 -1.76 -4.92 -20.84
N VAL A 90 -0.82 -5.13 -19.91
CA VAL A 90 -1.15 -5.37 -18.50
C VAL A 90 -1.36 -4.01 -17.83
N VAL A 91 -2.61 -3.67 -17.52
CA VAL A 91 -2.94 -2.50 -16.70
C VAL A 91 -3.33 -2.97 -15.31
N TRP A 92 -2.46 -2.73 -14.34
CA TRP A 92 -2.76 -2.97 -12.92
C TRP A 92 -3.58 -1.82 -12.35
N ASN A 93 -4.85 -2.07 -12.07
CA ASN A 93 -5.69 -1.20 -11.24
C ASN A 93 -6.09 -2.01 -10.00
N TYR A 94 -5.56 -1.64 -8.84
CA TYR A 94 -5.87 -2.28 -7.57
C TYR A 94 -6.67 -1.32 -6.70
N ASP A 95 -7.90 -1.70 -6.42
CA ASP A 95 -8.68 -1.10 -5.35
C ASP A 95 -8.65 -2.08 -4.17
N ILE A 96 -7.94 -1.70 -3.10
CA ILE A 96 -7.86 -2.55 -1.90
C ILE A 96 -9.07 -2.34 -0.97
N GLY A 97 -9.99 -1.43 -1.33
CA GLY A 97 -11.15 -1.11 -0.52
C GLY A 97 -10.78 -0.45 0.82
N PRO A 98 -11.69 -0.51 1.81
CA PRO A 98 -11.42 -0.05 3.16
C PRO A 98 -10.52 -1.03 3.92
N VAL A 99 -9.46 -0.51 4.54
CA VAL A 99 -8.55 -1.27 5.41
C VAL A 99 -8.67 -0.78 6.84
N GLU A 100 -8.98 -1.69 7.76
CA GLU A 100 -9.08 -1.39 9.19
C GLU A 100 -7.73 -1.63 9.89
N LEU A 101 -6.96 -0.55 10.08
CA LEU A 101 -5.59 -0.59 10.61
C LEU A 101 -5.52 -1.03 12.08
N SER A 102 -6.63 -1.00 12.82
CA SER A 102 -6.66 -1.52 14.19
C SER A 102 -6.63 -3.05 14.24
N MET A 103 -7.04 -3.73 13.16
CA MET A 103 -7.12 -5.19 13.06
C MET A 103 -5.96 -5.81 12.26
N GLU A 104 -5.27 -5.00 11.46
CA GLU A 104 -4.15 -5.47 10.65
C GLU A 104 -2.92 -5.85 11.47
N LYS A 105 -2.22 -6.90 11.03
CA LYS A 105 -0.91 -7.26 11.58
C LYS A 105 0.07 -6.14 11.25
N ALA A 106 0.84 -5.72 12.25
CA ALA A 106 1.83 -4.68 12.08
C ALA A 106 3.11 -4.98 12.87
N THR A 107 4.24 -4.53 12.35
CA THR A 107 5.52 -4.44 13.08
C THR A 107 5.76 -2.99 13.52
N ILE A 108 6.71 -2.75 14.42
CA ILE A 108 7.10 -1.39 14.80
C ILE A 108 8.32 -0.97 13.97
N ASP A 109 8.20 0.18 13.30
CA ASP A 109 9.24 0.76 12.47
C ASP A 109 9.49 2.23 12.87
N CYS A 110 10.76 2.57 13.09
CA CYS A 110 11.19 3.89 13.53
C CYS A 110 11.97 4.66 12.45
N LYS A 111 12.04 4.13 11.22
CA LYS A 111 12.88 4.62 10.13
C LYS A 111 12.07 4.56 8.82
N HIS A 112 11.14 5.49 8.65
CA HIS A 112 10.33 5.61 7.44
C HIS A 112 10.36 7.02 6.87
#